data_AF-A0A9D3Q4Q4-F1
#
_entry.id   AF-A0A9D3Q4Q4-F1
#
_cell.length_a   1.000
_cell.length_b   1.000
_cell.length_c   1.000
_cell.angle_alpha   90.00
_cell.angle_beta   90.00
_cell.angle_gamma   90.00
#
_symmetry.space_group_name_H-M   'P 1'
#
loop_
_entity.id
_entity.type
_entity.pdbx_description
1 polymer ?
#
loop_
_entity_poly.entity_id
_entity_poly.type
_entity_poly.pdbx_seq_one_letter_code
_entity_poly.pdbx_strand_id
1 'polypeptide(L)'
;MLAVTDCWVGSLFHKIGCDRSVIEDMLGSSTGIRDNDILTYLGLVEQRTNELLTIQSYLTSKDLDKDYDPEDIARLLLGQSQQLPRQNLSILPPSIGDNYDTDESPLTDEERPLTRNELQQKVLKGVLRKEKTVRPEVKASKISVVANNRQRLIEP
;
A
#
# COMPACT_ATOMS: atom_id res chain seq x y z
N MET A 1 -3.14 19.47 5.63
CA MET A 1 -2.45 18.67 4.58
C MET A 1 -1.18 19.38 4.14
N LEU A 2 -1.26 20.66 3.74
CA LEU A 2 -0.12 21.51 3.34
C LEU A 2 1.02 21.61 4.39
N ALA A 3 0.70 21.80 5.68
CA ALA A 3 1.74 21.87 6.72
C ALA A 3 2.53 20.56 6.94
N VAL A 4 1.95 19.41 6.57
CA VAL A 4 2.61 18.09 6.73
C VAL A 4 3.62 17.88 5.60
N THR A 5 3.29 18.31 4.39
CA THR A 5 4.18 18.21 3.23
C THR A 5 5.38 19.13 3.38
N ASP A 6 5.19 20.36 3.86
CA ASP A 6 6.30 21.32 4.07
C ASP A 6 7.29 20.82 5.13
N CYS A 7 6.79 20.25 6.23
CA CYS A 7 7.63 19.71 7.29
C CYS A 7 8.45 18.49 6.83
N TRP A 8 7.85 17.63 6.01
CA TRP A 8 8.54 16.45 5.49
C TRP A 8 9.64 16.82 4.49
N VAL A 9 9.34 17.70 3.52
CA VAL A 9 10.32 18.12 2.50
C VAL A 9 11.51 18.78 3.18
N GLY A 10 11.29 19.68 4.14
CA GLY A 10 12.38 20.32 4.90
C GLY A 10 13.24 19.32 5.68
N SER A 11 12.62 18.34 6.33
CA SER A 11 13.33 17.29 7.07
C SER A 11 14.17 16.40 6.15
N LEU A 12 13.63 16.03 4.99
CA LEU A 12 14.34 15.25 3.99
C LEU A 12 15.54 16.03 3.43
N PHE A 13 15.34 17.31 3.09
CA PHE A 13 16.37 18.22 2.58
C PHE A 13 17.59 18.29 3.49
N HIS A 14 17.36 18.43 4.79
CA HIS A 14 18.41 18.45 5.79
C HIS A 14 19.11 17.09 5.90
N LYS A 15 18.35 16.00 5.91
CA LYS A 15 18.90 14.64 6.12
C LYS A 15 19.81 14.18 4.98
N ILE A 16 19.48 14.52 3.74
CA ILE A 16 20.29 14.18 2.56
C ILE A 16 21.39 15.22 2.26
N GLY A 17 21.48 16.28 3.07
CA GLY A 17 22.50 17.32 2.93
C GLY A 17 22.34 18.18 1.68
N CYS A 18 21.12 18.44 1.23
CA CYS A 18 20.87 19.38 0.14
C CYS A 18 21.25 20.80 0.54
N ASP A 19 21.88 21.53 -0.37
CA ASP A 19 22.25 22.93 -0.16
C ASP A 19 21.02 23.83 -0.35
N ARG A 20 20.57 24.43 0.74
CA ARG A 20 19.42 25.33 0.76
C ARG A 20 19.70 26.65 0.04
N SER A 21 20.96 27.07 0.01
CA SER A 21 21.40 28.33 -0.61
C SER A 21 21.08 28.35 -2.10
N VAL A 22 21.23 27.22 -2.79
CA VAL A 22 20.93 27.07 -4.23
C VAL A 22 19.48 27.38 -4.54
N ILE A 23 18.57 26.94 -3.66
CA ILE A 23 17.14 27.18 -3.81
C ILE A 23 16.78 28.62 -3.44
N GLU A 24 17.38 29.15 -2.37
CA GLU A 24 17.13 30.53 -1.95
C GLU A 24 17.59 31.53 -3.02
N ASP A 25 18.69 31.26 -3.72
CA ASP A 25 19.20 32.07 -4.82
C ASP A 25 18.29 32.00 -6.07
N MET A 26 17.72 30.82 -6.35
CA MET A 26 16.86 30.58 -7.51
C MET A 26 15.43 31.12 -7.34
N LEU A 27 14.88 31.00 -6.13
CA LEU A 27 13.50 31.38 -5.81
C LEU A 27 13.40 32.78 -5.17
N GLY A 28 14.52 33.37 -4.76
CA GLY A 28 14.61 34.72 -4.20
C GLY A 28 13.81 34.92 -2.90
N SER A 29 13.36 33.83 -2.28
CA SER A 29 12.45 33.85 -1.13
C SER A 29 13.07 33.11 0.05
N SER A 30 13.18 33.80 1.19
CA SER A 30 13.59 33.22 2.48
C SER A 30 12.43 32.60 3.26
N THR A 31 11.19 32.74 2.77
CA THR A 31 9.97 32.41 3.49
C THR A 31 9.37 31.07 3.08
N GLY A 32 9.84 30.01 3.74
CA GLY A 32 9.19 28.70 3.75
C GLY A 32 9.16 27.95 2.43
N ILE A 33 8.70 26.70 2.48
CA ILE A 33 8.40 25.89 1.30
C ILE A 33 6.95 26.20 0.94
N ARG A 34 6.68 26.65 -0.29
CA ARG A 34 5.33 26.87 -0.81
C ARG A 34 4.99 25.78 -1.82
N ASP A 35 3.71 25.54 -2.05
CA ASP A 35 3.22 24.51 -2.98
C ASP A 35 3.82 24.60 -4.39
N ASN A 36 4.00 25.83 -4.89
CA ASN A 36 4.57 26.06 -6.22
C ASN A 36 6.06 25.71 -6.29
N ASP A 37 6.75 25.70 -5.15
CA ASP A 37 8.19 25.52 -5.06
C ASP A 37 8.54 24.06 -4.72
N ILE A 38 7.57 23.26 -4.23
CA ILE A 38 7.77 21.86 -3.83
C ILE A 38 8.42 21.04 -4.94
N LEU A 39 8.03 21.24 -6.20
CA LEU A 39 8.62 20.52 -7.34
C LEU A 39 10.10 20.87 -7.53
N THR A 40 10.48 22.13 -7.31
CA THR A 40 11.87 22.58 -7.37
C THR A 40 12.70 21.96 -6.25
N TYR A 41 12.16 21.91 -5.02
CA TYR A 41 12.78 21.18 -3.90
C TYR A 41 12.95 19.70 -4.24
N LEU A 42 11.91 19.06 -4.80
CA LEU A 42 11.97 17.64 -5.13
C LEU A 42 13.02 17.34 -6.23
N GLY A 43 13.17 18.22 -7.22
CA GLY A 43 14.23 18.10 -8.23
C GLY A 43 15.64 18.19 -7.62
N LEU A 44 15.85 19.05 -6.63
CA LEU A 44 17.15 19.15 -5.96
C LEU A 44 17.43 17.95 -5.03
N VAL A 45 16.38 17.40 -4.41
CA VAL A 45 16.44 16.11 -3.68
C VAL A 45 16.82 14.96 -4.62
N GLU A 46 16.19 14.89 -5.80
CA GLU A 46 16.49 13.88 -6.81
C GLU A 46 17.95 13.97 -7.25
N GLN A 47 18.43 15.16 -7.59
CA GLN A 47 19.82 15.39 -7.97
C GLN A 47 20.78 14.90 -6.88
N ARG A 48 20.58 15.32 -5.62
CA ARG A 48 21.47 14.90 -4.52
C ARG A 48 21.41 13.41 -4.22
N THR A 49 20.24 12.82 -4.34
CA THR A 49 20.10 11.37 -4.19
C THR A 49 20.88 10.64 -5.29
N ASN A 50 20.81 11.10 -6.53
CA ASN A 50 21.53 10.51 -7.66
C ASN A 50 23.07 10.64 -7.52
N GLU A 51 23.54 11.77 -7.00
CA GLU A 51 24.96 11.96 -6.66
C GLU A 51 25.43 10.96 -5.58
N LEU A 52 24.66 10.83 -4.50
CA LEU A 52 24.96 9.87 -3.42
C LEU A 52 24.96 8.42 -3.92
N LEU A 53 24.02 8.08 -4.81
CA LEU A 53 23.88 6.76 -5.42
C LEU A 53 25.09 6.42 -6.29
N THR A 54 25.62 7.40 -7.02
CA THR A 54 26.84 7.28 -7.83
C THR A 54 28.07 7.11 -6.95
N ILE A 55 28.17 7.85 -5.84
CA ILE A 55 29.27 7.67 -4.89
C ILE A 55 29.20 6.27 -4.27
N GLN A 56 28.00 5.82 -3.89
CA GLN A 56 27.81 4.51 -3.29
C GLN A 56 28.14 3.37 -4.26
N SER A 57 27.76 3.48 -5.54
CA SER A 57 28.11 2.48 -6.56
C SER A 57 29.62 2.40 -6.78
N TYR A 58 30.31 3.56 -6.79
CA TYR A 58 31.76 3.61 -6.89
C TYR A 58 32.47 3.01 -5.67
N LEU A 59 31.99 3.27 -4.45
CA LEU A 59 32.55 2.67 -3.24
C LEU A 59 32.32 1.16 -3.22
N THR A 60 31.14 0.72 -3.64
CA THR A 60 30.79 -0.71 -3.71
C THR A 60 31.65 -1.45 -4.74
N SER A 61 31.96 -0.82 -5.89
CA SER A 61 32.83 -1.45 -6.90
C SER A 61 34.31 -1.56 -6.48
N LYS A 62 34.73 -0.82 -5.45
CA LYS A 62 36.07 -0.88 -4.86
C LYS A 62 36.18 -1.79 -3.63
N ASP A 63 35.05 -2.27 -3.13
CA ASP A 63 34.98 -3.12 -1.95
C ASP A 63 35.46 -4.53 -2.33
N LEU A 64 36.74 -4.84 -2.06
CA LEU A 64 37.36 -6.12 -2.42
C LEU A 64 36.79 -7.31 -1.63
N ASP A 65 36.09 -7.04 -0.53
CA ASP A 65 35.47 -8.08 0.31
C ASP A 65 34.09 -8.50 -0.21
N LYS A 66 33.55 -7.82 -1.21
CA LYS A 66 32.24 -8.13 -1.82
C LYS A 66 32.38 -8.60 -3.26
N ASP A 67 31.56 -9.59 -3.62
CA ASP A 67 31.42 -9.99 -5.00
C ASP A 67 30.80 -8.84 -5.81
N TYR A 68 31.49 -8.43 -6.86
CA TYR A 68 31.02 -7.41 -7.77
C TYR A 68 29.92 -7.98 -8.69
N ASP A 69 28.67 -7.56 -8.48
CA ASP A 69 27.57 -7.83 -9.40
C ASP A 69 27.19 -6.56 -10.20
N PRO A 70 27.39 -6.54 -11.53
CA PRO A 70 27.00 -5.40 -12.35
C PRO A 70 25.48 -5.15 -12.36
N GLU A 71 24.64 -6.17 -12.16
CA GLU A 71 23.19 -6.00 -12.14
C GLU A 71 22.71 -5.28 -10.87
N ASP A 72 23.27 -5.60 -9.71
CA ASP A 72 23.04 -4.89 -8.45
C ASP A 72 23.46 -3.42 -8.55
N ILE A 73 24.61 -3.13 -9.17
CA ILE A 73 25.08 -1.75 -9.37
C ILE A 73 24.15 -0.98 -10.31
N ALA A 74 23.70 -1.60 -11.41
CA ALA A 74 22.75 -0.98 -12.34
C ALA A 74 21.41 -0.69 -11.65
N ARG A 75 20.90 -1.62 -10.84
CA ARG A 75 19.69 -1.42 -10.04
C ARG A 75 19.85 -0.27 -9.06
N LEU A 76 20.99 -0.21 -8.36
CA LEU A 76 21.31 0.89 -7.47
C LEU A 76 21.28 2.21 -8.23
N LEU A 77 22.05 2.37 -9.32
CA LEU A 77 22.11 3.61 -10.11
C LEU A 77 20.77 4.06 -10.71
N LEU A 78 19.88 3.12 -11.03
CA LEU A 78 18.54 3.41 -11.54
C LEU A 78 17.54 3.79 -10.41
N GLY A 79 17.99 3.89 -9.16
CA GLY A 79 17.14 4.16 -8.01
C GLY A 79 16.20 2.99 -7.69
N GLN A 80 16.47 1.80 -8.21
CA GLN A 80 15.66 0.61 -7.92
C GLN A 80 16.09 0.06 -6.57
N SER A 81 15.19 0.10 -5.59
CA SER A 81 15.44 -0.53 -4.29
C SER A 81 15.67 -2.03 -4.49
N GLN A 82 16.65 -2.59 -3.79
CA GLN A 82 16.82 -4.04 -3.64
C GLN A 82 15.44 -4.63 -3.34
N GLN A 83 14.95 -5.52 -4.21
CA GLN A 83 13.59 -6.04 -4.07
C GLN A 83 13.52 -6.79 -2.75
N LEU A 84 12.92 -6.17 -1.72
CA LEU A 84 12.48 -6.93 -0.55
C LEU A 84 11.59 -8.06 -1.08
N PRO A 85 11.64 -9.26 -0.46
CA PRO A 85 10.78 -10.36 -0.86
C PRO A 85 9.35 -9.87 -0.99
N ARG A 86 8.85 -9.77 -2.24
CA ARG A 86 7.49 -9.33 -2.49
C ARG A 86 6.59 -10.36 -1.84
N GLN A 87 5.92 -9.98 -0.75
CA GLN A 87 4.90 -10.82 -0.15
C GLN A 87 3.81 -10.96 -1.22
N ASN A 88 3.61 -12.18 -1.72
CA ASN A 88 2.51 -12.49 -2.63
C ASN A 88 1.19 -12.36 -1.85
N LEU A 89 0.70 -11.14 -1.73
CA LEU A 89 -0.62 -10.87 -1.17
C LEU A 89 -1.65 -11.31 -2.21
N SER A 90 -2.27 -12.46 -1.97
CA SER A 90 -3.46 -12.86 -2.71
C SER A 90 -4.62 -12.00 -2.20
N ILE A 91 -4.86 -10.88 -2.88
CA ILE A 91 -6.03 -10.04 -2.61
C ILE A 91 -7.22 -10.76 -3.25
N LEU A 92 -7.99 -11.49 -2.44
CA LEU A 92 -9.25 -12.03 -2.90
C LEU A 92 -10.22 -10.85 -3.07
N PRO A 93 -10.86 -10.67 -4.23
CA PRO A 93 -11.94 -9.70 -4.36
C PRO A 93 -13.03 -10.04 -3.34
N PRO A 94 -13.72 -9.03 -2.77
CA PRO A 94 -14.86 -9.29 -1.90
C PRO A 94 -15.87 -10.16 -2.65
N SER A 95 -16.32 -11.24 -2.00
CA SER A 95 -17.36 -12.09 -2.56
C SER A 95 -18.61 -11.23 -2.79
N ILE A 96 -18.96 -11.07 -4.06
CA ILE A 96 -20.30 -10.68 -4.47
C ILE A 96 -21.19 -11.84 -4.02
N GLY A 97 -21.75 -11.72 -2.81
CA GLY A 97 -22.79 -12.63 -2.37
C GLY A 97 -24.00 -12.46 -3.28
N ASP A 98 -24.70 -13.57 -3.50
CA ASP A 98 -25.82 -13.84 -4.42
C ASP A 98 -27.06 -12.93 -4.28
N ASN A 99 -26.91 -11.72 -3.74
CA ASN A 99 -27.95 -10.71 -3.55
C ASN A 99 -28.22 -9.85 -4.80
N TYR A 100 -27.72 -10.25 -5.97
CA TYR A 100 -28.31 -9.78 -7.22
C TYR A 100 -29.55 -10.65 -7.48
N ASP A 101 -30.66 -10.27 -6.85
CA ASP A 101 -32.01 -10.74 -7.18
C ASP A 101 -32.23 -10.42 -8.68
N THR A 102 -31.89 -11.38 -9.54
CA THR A 102 -32.07 -11.31 -11.00
C THR A 102 -33.53 -11.58 -11.36
N ASP A 103 -34.35 -11.97 -10.39
CA ASP A 103 -35.74 -12.33 -10.60
C ASP A 103 -36.64 -11.35 -9.84
N GLU A 104 -37.48 -10.64 -10.60
CA GLU A 104 -38.63 -9.82 -10.17
C GLU A 104 -38.42 -8.29 -10.16
N SER A 105 -37.99 -7.74 -11.30
CA SER A 105 -38.53 -6.45 -11.76
C SER A 105 -39.71 -6.71 -12.69
N PRO A 106 -40.97 -6.52 -12.28
CA PRO A 106 -42.00 -6.15 -13.24
C PRO A 106 -41.54 -4.83 -13.87
N LEU A 107 -41.24 -4.89 -15.16
CA LEU A 107 -41.03 -3.73 -16.02
C LEU A 107 -42.38 -2.99 -16.13
N THR A 108 -42.79 -2.31 -15.06
CA THR A 108 -43.83 -1.28 -15.10
C THR A 108 -43.15 0.04 -14.79
N ASP A 109 -42.70 0.67 -15.86
CA ASP A 109 -42.64 2.10 -16.20
C ASP A 109 -42.90 3.17 -15.10
N GLU A 110 -42.32 3.04 -13.92
CA GLU A 110 -42.33 4.09 -12.91
C GLU A 110 -40.88 4.39 -12.51
N GLU A 111 -40.15 5.09 -13.38
CA GLU A 111 -38.84 5.70 -13.12
C GLU A 111 -38.96 6.87 -12.12
N ARG A 112 -39.66 6.66 -11.02
CA ARG A 112 -39.79 7.61 -9.93
C ARG A 112 -39.06 7.08 -8.70
N PRO A 113 -38.46 7.95 -7.87
CA PRO A 113 -37.83 7.53 -6.64
C PRO A 113 -38.85 6.81 -5.74
N LEU A 114 -38.42 5.71 -5.12
CA LEU A 114 -39.24 4.98 -4.15
C LEU A 114 -39.71 5.91 -3.03
N THR A 115 -40.96 5.76 -2.63
CA THR A 115 -41.46 6.42 -1.42
C THR A 115 -40.82 5.80 -0.18
N ARG A 116 -40.82 6.54 0.92
CA ARG A 116 -40.22 6.11 2.19
C ARG A 116 -40.77 4.75 2.67
N ASN A 117 -42.07 4.51 2.52
CA ASN A 117 -42.72 3.28 2.95
C ASN A 117 -42.31 2.09 2.07
N GLU A 118 -42.23 2.26 0.75
CA GLU A 118 -41.77 1.23 -0.19
C GLU A 118 -40.31 0.84 0.10
N LEU A 119 -39.46 1.84 0.41
CA LEU A 119 -38.07 1.59 0.78
C LEU A 119 -37.98 0.79 2.09
N GLN A 120 -38.77 1.16 3.11
CA GLN A 120 -38.83 0.42 4.37
C GLN A 120 -39.26 -1.03 4.16
N GLN A 121 -40.28 -1.27 3.34
CA GLN A 121 -40.72 -2.64 3.00
C GLN A 121 -39.65 -3.43 2.25
N LYS A 122 -38.95 -2.80 1.30
CA LYS A 122 -37.86 -3.43 0.55
C LYS A 122 -36.69 -3.84 1.45
N VAL A 123 -36.33 -2.98 2.41
CA VAL A 123 -35.30 -3.28 3.42
C VAL A 123 -35.74 -4.42 4.33
N LEU A 124 -36.98 -4.40 4.84
CA LEU A 124 -37.51 -5.47 5.70
C LEU A 124 -37.55 -6.83 4.97
N LYS A 125 -37.95 -6.86 3.69
CA LYS A 125 -37.94 -8.08 2.85
C LYS A 125 -36.51 -8.60 2.67
N GLY A 126 -35.53 -7.72 2.46
CA GLY A 126 -34.11 -8.08 2.33
C GLY A 126 -33.51 -8.63 3.63
N VAL A 127 -33.81 -8.02 4.78
CA VAL A 127 -33.36 -8.51 6.10
C VAL A 127 -33.95 -9.88 6.40
N LEU A 128 -35.24 -10.09 6.14
CA LEU A 128 -35.90 -11.37 6.39
C LEU A 128 -35.36 -12.50 5.49
N ARG A 129 -35.04 -12.20 4.23
CA ARG A 129 -34.35 -13.14 3.33
C ARG A 129 -32.98 -13.51 3.88
N LYS A 130 -32.20 -12.52 4.32
CA LYS A 130 -30.87 -12.72 4.91
C LYS A 130 -30.90 -13.52 6.21
N GLU A 131 -31.93 -13.36 7.04
CA GLU A 131 -32.08 -14.11 8.29
C GLU A 131 -32.42 -15.59 8.05
N LYS A 132 -33.20 -15.90 7.01
CA LYS A 132 -33.52 -17.30 6.64
C LYS A 132 -32.29 -18.08 6.18
N THR A 133 -31.31 -17.43 5.56
CA THR A 133 -30.07 -18.06 5.10
C THR A 133 -29.01 -18.24 6.20
N VAL A 134 -29.21 -17.66 7.39
CA VAL A 134 -28.23 -17.63 8.51
C VAL A 134 -28.58 -18.63 9.63
N ARG A 135 -29.37 -19.68 9.35
CA ARG A 135 -29.50 -20.83 10.28
C ARG A 135 -28.55 -21.97 9.87
N PRO A 136 -27.34 -22.07 10.46
CA PRO A 136 -26.50 -23.24 10.26
C PRO A 136 -27.07 -24.44 11.02
N GLU A 137 -27.46 -25.47 10.27
CA GLU A 137 -27.71 -26.82 10.75
C GLU A 137 -26.39 -27.36 11.33
N VAL A 138 -26.32 -27.49 12.66
CA VAL A 138 -25.20 -28.13 13.36
C VAL A 138 -25.24 -29.62 13.04
N LYS A 139 -24.45 -30.05 12.05
CA LYS A 139 -24.09 -31.45 11.85
C LYS A 139 -22.61 -31.64 12.16
N ALA A 140 -22.40 -32.29 13.31
CA ALA A 140 -21.11 -32.66 13.85
C ALA A 140 -20.33 -33.55 12.87
N SER A 141 -19.13 -33.13 12.50
CA SER A 141 -18.13 -34.00 11.88
C SER A 141 -16.83 -33.91 12.68
N LYS A 142 -16.55 -35.04 13.31
CA LYS A 142 -15.46 -35.44 14.20
C LYS A 142 -14.10 -34.83 13.85
N ILE A 143 -13.52 -34.10 14.81
CA ILE A 143 -12.10 -33.74 14.82
C ILE A 143 -11.34 -34.97 15.33
N SER A 144 -10.60 -35.64 14.45
CA SER A 144 -9.57 -36.61 14.84
C SER A 144 -8.32 -35.86 15.30
N VAL A 145 -8.20 -35.67 16.61
CA VAL A 145 -6.93 -35.30 17.24
C VAL A 145 -6.04 -36.54 17.22
N VAL A 146 -5.11 -36.62 16.26
CA VAL A 146 -3.92 -37.46 16.41
C VAL A 146 -2.82 -36.57 16.95
N ALA A 147 -2.68 -36.58 18.27
CA ALA A 147 -1.46 -36.23 18.94
C ALA A 147 -0.39 -37.27 18.52
N ASN A 148 0.72 -36.83 17.94
CA ASN A 148 1.94 -37.63 18.03
C ASN A 148 3.04 -36.77 18.64
N ASN A 149 3.31 -37.09 19.89
CA ASN A 149 4.40 -36.56 20.69
C ASN A 149 5.57 -37.54 20.60
N ARG A 150 6.77 -37.01 20.88
CA ARG A 150 8.03 -37.71 21.21
C ARG A 150 8.88 -38.10 19.97
N GLN A 151 10.19 -37.86 19.92
CA GLN A 151 11.18 -37.77 21.00
C GLN A 151 12.32 -36.80 20.61
N ARG A 152 12.58 -35.81 21.47
CA ARG A 152 13.95 -35.38 21.74
C ARG A 152 14.61 -36.51 22.53
N LEU A 153 15.76 -36.99 22.07
CA LEU A 153 16.77 -37.56 22.95
C LEU A 153 18.13 -37.00 22.54
N ILE A 154 18.82 -36.52 23.55
CA ILE A 154 20.06 -35.77 23.55
C ILE A 154 21.12 -36.70 24.18
N GLU A 155 22.36 -36.56 23.70
CA GLU A 155 23.67 -36.97 24.28
C GLU A 155 24.13 -38.44 24.12
N PRO A 156 25.46 -38.70 24.22
CA PRO A 156 26.57 -37.79 24.52
C PRO A 156 27.58 -37.56 23.37
#